data_AF-A0AAV8ZRC4-F1
#
_entry.id   AF-A0AAV8ZRC4-F1
#
_cell.length_a   1.000
_cell.length_b   1.000
_cell.length_c   1.000
_cell.angle_alpha   90.00
_cell.angle_beta   90.00
_cell.angle_gamma   90.00
#
_symmetry.space_group_name_H-M   'P 1'
#
loop_
_entity.id
_entity.type
_entity.pdbx_description
1 polymer ?
#
loop_
_entity_poly.entity_id
_entity_poly.type
_entity_poly.pdbx_seq_one_letter_code
_entity_poly.pdbx_strand_id
1 'polypeptide(L)'
;MAPEIEKLIEAAIVELAEGPHWDAETQSLYFVDVTGQYIHKYVPSTKKHTKARIGKNVSFIIPVQGKNDQFVISTDREITLITWDGESEEVSNLQKLYEVDENIETAINDGKCDPSGRLWAGIEHILGNPSGLYGYVKLN
;
A
#
# COMPACT_ATOMS: atom_id res chain seq x y z
N MET A 1 10.04 -29.24 -13.50
CA MET A 1 9.24 -29.26 -12.27
C MET A 1 8.06 -28.31 -12.47
N ALA A 2 6.86 -28.69 -12.05
CA ALA A 2 5.72 -27.78 -12.08
C ALA A 2 5.85 -26.74 -10.95
N PRO A 3 5.36 -25.51 -11.11
CA PRO A 3 5.24 -24.57 -10.01
C PRO A 3 4.35 -25.14 -8.90
N GLU A 4 4.76 -24.99 -7.65
CA GLU A 4 3.92 -25.27 -6.49
C GLU A 4 3.16 -24.00 -6.09
N ILE A 5 1.87 -24.14 -5.77
CA ILE A 5 1.00 -23.03 -5.36
C ILE A 5 0.53 -23.33 -3.94
N GLU A 6 0.89 -22.46 -2.99
CA GLU A 6 0.52 -22.56 -1.59
C GLU A 6 -0.38 -21.39 -1.19
N LYS A 7 -1.43 -21.67 -0.39
CA LYS A 7 -2.27 -20.65 0.22
C LYS A 7 -1.65 -20.23 1.56
N LEU A 8 -1.20 -18.98 1.66
CA LEU A 8 -0.47 -18.47 2.84
C LEU A 8 -1.36 -17.79 3.89
N ILE A 9 -2.43 -17.12 3.46
CA ILE A 9 -3.32 -16.32 4.33
C ILE A 9 -4.77 -16.74 4.07
N GLU A 10 -5.60 -16.78 5.11
CA GLU A 10 -7.02 -17.05 4.97
C GLU A 10 -7.75 -15.84 4.35
N ALA A 11 -8.52 -16.08 3.28
CA ALA A 11 -9.21 -15.04 2.52
C ALA A 11 -10.25 -14.27 3.36
N ALA A 12 -10.69 -14.81 4.50
CA ALA A 12 -11.63 -14.15 5.41
C ALA A 12 -11.05 -12.94 6.17
N ILE A 13 -9.77 -12.59 5.93
CA ILE A 13 -9.04 -11.57 6.70
C ILE A 13 -9.03 -10.19 6.02
N VAL A 14 -9.35 -10.12 4.71
CA VAL A 14 -9.20 -8.91 3.88
C VAL A 14 -10.36 -8.75 2.90
N GLU A 15 -10.82 -7.52 2.67
CA GLU A 15 -11.90 -7.22 1.73
C GLU A 15 -11.40 -7.10 0.28
N LEU A 16 -10.36 -6.30 0.05
CA LEU A 16 -9.72 -6.12 -1.25
C LEU A 16 -8.20 -6.02 -1.08
N ALA A 17 -7.52 -7.17 -1.15
CA ALA A 17 -6.07 -7.22 -1.00
C ALA A 17 -5.35 -6.80 -2.29
N GLU A 18 -4.42 -5.85 -2.17
CA GLU A 18 -3.67 -5.27 -3.30
C GLU A 18 -2.23 -4.89 -2.90
N GLY A 19 -1.46 -4.42 -3.89
CA GLY A 19 -0.19 -3.74 -3.68
C GLY A 19 0.88 -4.55 -2.92
N PRO A 20 1.11 -5.84 -3.23
CA PRO A 20 2.14 -6.62 -2.53
C PRO A 20 3.54 -6.05 -2.78
N HIS A 21 4.27 -5.83 -1.69
CA HIS A 21 5.65 -5.35 -1.69
C HIS A 21 6.52 -6.28 -0.82
N TRP A 22 7.54 -6.89 -1.42
CA TRP A 22 8.51 -7.69 -0.69
C TRP A 22 9.67 -6.82 -0.22
N ASP A 23 9.84 -6.70 1.09
CA ASP A 23 11.04 -6.13 1.68
C ASP A 23 12.08 -7.22 1.95
N ALA A 24 13.18 -7.17 1.19
CA ALA A 24 14.25 -8.14 1.30
C ALA A 24 15.08 -7.98 2.58
N GLU A 25 15.15 -6.78 3.17
CA GLU A 25 15.96 -6.55 4.37
C GLU A 25 15.33 -7.23 5.58
N THR A 26 14.03 -7.05 5.79
CA THR A 26 13.31 -7.67 6.91
C THR A 26 12.68 -9.02 6.58
N GLN A 27 12.78 -9.48 5.32
CA GLN A 27 12.12 -10.71 4.83
C GLN A 27 10.61 -10.71 5.11
N SER A 28 9.98 -9.56 4.83
CA SER A 28 8.56 -9.32 5.09
C SER A 28 7.81 -9.00 3.81
N LEU A 29 6.61 -9.55 3.67
CA LEU A 29 5.64 -9.12 2.68
C LEU A 29 4.75 -8.04 3.30
N TYR A 30 4.73 -6.86 2.69
CA TYR A 30 3.75 -5.82 2.97
C TYR A 30 2.67 -5.84 1.88
N PHE A 31 1.44 -5.54 2.26
CA PHE A 31 0.31 -5.38 1.34
C PHE A 31 -0.79 -4.58 2.02
N VAL A 32 -1.85 -4.25 1.29
CA VAL A 32 -2.95 -3.42 1.79
C VAL A 32 -4.28 -4.16 1.67
N ASP A 33 -5.26 -3.71 2.45
CA ASP A 33 -6.68 -4.01 2.25
C ASP A 33 -7.37 -2.69 1.92
N VAL A 34 -7.71 -2.51 0.64
CA VAL A 34 -8.12 -1.21 0.09
C VAL A 34 -9.40 -0.71 0.73
N THR A 35 -10.46 -1.52 0.70
CA THR A 35 -11.77 -1.13 1.25
C THR A 35 -11.88 -1.47 2.74
N GLY A 36 -11.11 -2.44 3.24
CA GLY A 36 -11.01 -2.72 4.67
C GLY A 36 -10.20 -1.66 5.44
N GLN A 37 -9.42 -0.82 4.75
CA GLN A 37 -8.66 0.31 5.31
C GLN A 37 -7.53 -0.10 6.25
N TYR A 38 -6.84 -1.20 5.92
CA TYR A 38 -5.70 -1.73 6.67
C TYR A 38 -4.44 -1.81 5.81
N ILE A 39 -3.30 -1.64 6.46
CA ILE A 39 -2.01 -2.13 5.96
C ILE A 39 -1.63 -3.41 6.69
N HIS A 40 -0.90 -4.29 6.01
CA HIS A 40 -0.54 -5.60 6.51
C HIS A 40 0.95 -5.87 6.37
N LYS A 41 1.47 -6.67 7.29
CA LYS A 41 2.81 -7.26 7.22
C LYS A 41 2.71 -8.75 7.50
N TYR A 42 3.37 -9.55 6.67
CA TYR A 42 3.49 -10.99 6.83
C TYR A 42 4.96 -11.41 6.81
N VAL A 43 5.37 -12.20 7.79
CA VAL A 43 6.73 -12.74 7.90
C VAL A 43 6.69 -14.25 7.67
N PRO A 44 7.11 -14.76 6.50
CA PRO A 44 6.94 -16.18 6.14
C PRO A 44 7.65 -17.15 7.11
N SER A 45 8.83 -16.78 7.60
CA SER A 45 9.65 -17.63 8.48
C SER A 45 8.97 -17.94 9.82
N THR A 46 8.12 -17.03 10.31
CA THR A 46 7.39 -17.17 11.57
C THR A 46 5.90 -17.36 11.37
N LYS A 47 5.42 -17.25 10.11
CA LYS A 47 4.00 -17.17 9.73
C LYS A 47 3.24 -16.07 10.47
N LYS A 48 3.94 -15.07 11.00
CA LYS A 48 3.33 -13.98 11.75
C LYS A 48 2.68 -12.99 10.78
N HIS A 49 1.44 -12.62 11.08
CA HIS A 49 0.68 -11.60 10.37
C HIS A 49 0.27 -10.50 11.34
N THR A 50 0.57 -9.26 10.99
CA THR A 50 0.17 -8.06 11.73
C THR A 50 -0.51 -7.08 10.79
N LYS A 51 -1.34 -6.20 11.34
CA LYS A 51 -2.03 -5.17 10.57
C LYS A 51 -2.24 -3.92 11.39
N ALA A 52 -2.29 -2.78 10.71
CA ALA A 52 -2.62 -1.51 11.31
C ALA A 52 -3.74 -0.82 10.54
N ARG A 53 -4.64 -0.16 11.27
CA ARG A 53 -5.74 0.61 10.68
C ARG A 53 -5.23 1.93 10.15
N ILE A 54 -5.69 2.29 8.96
CA ILE A 54 -5.45 3.61 8.34
C ILE A 54 -6.70 4.49 8.44
N GLY A 55 -7.90 3.89 8.35
CA GLY A 55 -9.17 4.60 8.43
C GLY A 55 -9.58 5.35 7.15
N LYS A 56 -8.84 5.13 6.06
CA LYS A 56 -9.08 5.62 4.70
C LYS A 56 -8.76 4.51 3.71
N ASN A 57 -9.21 4.63 2.46
CA ASN A 57 -8.83 3.65 1.46
C ASN A 57 -7.32 3.76 1.18
N VAL A 58 -6.64 2.61 1.14
CA VAL A 58 -5.19 2.51 1.00
C VAL A 58 -4.85 1.47 -0.06
N SER A 59 -4.14 1.85 -1.11
CA SER A 59 -3.95 1.05 -2.33
C SER A 59 -2.52 0.55 -2.55
N PHE A 60 -1.53 1.13 -1.85
CA PHE A 60 -0.17 0.59 -1.80
C PHE A 60 0.52 0.92 -0.47
N ILE A 61 1.60 0.19 -0.19
CA ILE A 61 2.53 0.45 0.91
C ILE A 61 3.96 0.17 0.43
N ILE A 62 4.86 1.14 0.63
CA ILE A 62 6.25 1.05 0.18
C ILE A 62 7.18 1.53 1.31
N PRO A 63 8.14 0.72 1.75
CA PRO A 63 9.14 1.13 2.75
C PRO A 63 10.00 2.30 2.27
N VAL A 64 10.35 3.21 3.17
CA VAL A 64 11.30 4.31 2.90
C VAL A 64 12.73 3.80 3.08
N GLN A 65 13.58 4.01 2.08
CA GLN A 65 14.97 3.55 2.10
C GLN A 65 15.72 4.06 3.35
N GLY A 66 16.34 3.13 4.09
CA GLY A 66 17.13 3.46 5.29
C GLY A 66 16.29 3.84 6.51
N LYS A 67 14.97 3.59 6.49
CA LYS A 67 14.05 3.78 7.62
C LYS A 67 13.30 2.48 7.87
N ASN A 68 13.37 1.99 9.10
CA ASN A 68 12.79 0.69 9.44
C ASN A 68 11.30 0.75 9.81
N ASP A 69 10.80 1.96 10.03
CA ASP A 69 9.45 2.23 10.54
C ASP A 69 8.70 3.27 9.70
N GLN A 70 9.24 3.71 8.57
CA GLN A 70 8.59 4.69 7.70
C GLN A 70 8.16 4.08 6.39
N PHE A 71 6.93 4.40 5.99
CA PHE A 71 6.31 3.90 4.78
C PHE A 71 5.62 5.03 4.04
N VAL A 72 5.69 5.00 2.71
CA VAL A 72 4.83 5.79 1.85
C VAL A 72 3.63 4.94 1.48
N ILE A 73 2.44 5.47 1.72
CA ILE A 73 1.16 4.85 1.37
C ILE A 73 0.33 5.82 0.53
N SER A 74 -0.70 5.30 -0.12
CA SER A 74 -1.83 6.13 -0.54
C SER A 74 -2.88 6.21 0.56
N THR A 75 -3.58 7.34 0.61
CA THR A 75 -4.81 7.49 1.42
C THR A 75 -5.83 8.27 0.63
N ASP A 76 -6.83 7.57 0.07
CA ASP A 76 -7.79 8.09 -0.91
C ASP A 76 -7.08 8.75 -2.13
N ARG A 77 -6.90 10.08 -2.11
CA ARG A 77 -6.22 10.88 -3.15
C ARG A 77 -4.84 11.38 -2.73
N GLU A 78 -4.42 11.04 -1.52
CA GLU A 78 -3.19 11.58 -0.94
C GLU A 78 -2.06 10.55 -1.04
N ILE A 79 -0.84 11.05 -1.25
CA ILE A 79 0.37 10.30 -0.94
C ILE A 79 0.80 10.73 0.45
N THR A 80 0.91 9.77 1.34
CA THR A 80 1.06 10.00 2.78
C THR A 80 2.28 9.23 3.29
N LEU A 81 3.15 9.93 4.02
CA LEU A 81 4.20 9.31 4.83
C LEU A 81 3.58 8.91 6.16
N ILE A 82 3.84 7.69 6.62
CA ILE A 82 3.42 7.20 7.92
C ILE A 82 4.61 6.66 8.72
N THR A 83 4.44 6.53 10.02
CA THR A 83 5.32 5.77 10.90
C THR A 83 4.58 4.56 11.48
N TRP A 84 5.13 3.37 11.29
CA TRP A 84 4.59 2.11 11.81
C TRP A 84 5.73 1.15 12.18
N ASP A 85 5.66 0.55 13.36
CA ASP A 85 6.64 -0.43 13.86
C ASP A 85 6.47 -1.84 13.23
N GLY A 86 5.42 -2.05 12.44
CA GLY A 86 5.07 -3.34 11.87
C GLY A 86 4.35 -4.28 12.83
N GLU A 87 3.92 -3.79 13.99
CA GLU A 87 3.39 -4.59 15.11
C GLU A 87 2.12 -3.99 15.72
N SER A 88 2.13 -2.67 15.94
CA SER A 88 1.03 -1.90 16.51
C SER A 88 -0.21 -1.93 15.61
N GLU A 89 -1.41 -1.90 16.21
CA GLU A 89 -2.69 -1.92 15.49
C GLU A 89 -3.04 -0.58 14.83
N GLU A 90 -2.28 0.48 15.11
CA GLU A 90 -2.48 1.83 14.61
C GLU A 90 -1.13 2.39 14.11
N VAL A 91 -1.20 3.30 13.13
CA VAL A 91 -0.03 4.03 12.63
C VAL A 91 0.08 5.40 13.31
N SER A 92 1.24 6.04 13.19
CA SER A 92 1.50 7.40 13.68
C SER A 92 2.04 8.29 12.56
N ASN A 93 2.14 9.60 12.83
CA ASN A 93 2.73 10.59 11.91
C ASN A 93 2.16 10.55 10.48
N LEU A 94 0.83 10.54 10.31
CA LEU A 94 0.19 10.61 8.98
C LEU A 94 0.46 11.99 8.35
N GLN A 95 1.55 12.10 7.61
CA GLN A 95 2.00 13.32 6.98
C GLN A 95 1.67 13.28 5.49
N LYS A 96 0.73 14.14 5.06
CA LYS A 96 0.47 14.35 3.63
C LYS A 96 1.72 14.89 2.93
N LEU A 97 2.16 14.19 1.88
CA LEU A 97 3.24 14.61 0.99
C LEU A 97 2.70 15.28 -0.28
N TYR A 98 1.60 14.75 -0.81
CA TYR A 98 0.98 15.19 -2.06
C TYR A 98 -0.50 14.82 -2.10
N GLU A 99 -1.31 15.54 -2.89
CA GLU A 99 -2.71 15.21 -3.17
C GLU A 99 -2.97 15.32 -4.67
N VAL A 100 -3.60 14.29 -5.25
CA VAL A 100 -3.97 14.28 -6.67
C VAL A 100 -5.29 14.99 -6.91
N ASP A 101 -5.33 15.84 -7.95
CA ASP A 101 -6.49 16.51 -8.57
C ASP A 101 -7.69 16.81 -7.64
N GLU A 102 -7.68 17.99 -7.01
CA GLU A 102 -8.67 18.37 -5.97
C GLU A 102 -10.13 18.42 -6.48
N ASN A 103 -10.36 18.58 -7.78
CA ASN A 103 -11.67 18.93 -8.35
C ASN A 103 -12.42 17.76 -9.02
N ILE A 104 -11.89 16.54 -8.94
CA ILE A 104 -12.49 15.36 -9.58
C ILE A 104 -12.55 14.21 -8.57
N GLU A 105 -13.63 13.44 -8.63
CA GLU A 105 -13.77 12.18 -7.87
C GLU A 105 -12.82 11.12 -8.45
N THR A 106 -11.57 11.20 -8.01
CA THR A 106 -10.50 10.26 -8.32
C THR A 106 -10.00 9.56 -7.08
N ALA A 107 -9.37 8.40 -7.25
CA ALA A 107 -8.60 7.71 -6.23
C ALA A 107 -7.23 7.32 -6.79
N ILE A 108 -6.25 7.17 -5.90
CA ILE A 108 -5.00 6.50 -6.27
C ILE A 108 -5.25 4.99 -6.22
N ASN A 109 -4.84 4.28 -7.28
CA ASN A 109 -4.89 2.82 -7.35
C ASN A 109 -3.47 2.25 -7.16
N ASP A 110 -2.89 1.52 -8.10
CA ASP A 110 -1.55 0.92 -7.89
C ASP A 110 -0.42 1.97 -7.89
N GLY A 111 0.64 1.66 -7.15
CA GLY A 111 1.84 2.48 -7.04
C GLY A 111 3.08 1.64 -6.79
N LYS A 112 4.19 2.02 -7.43
CA LYS A 112 5.48 1.33 -7.31
C LYS A 112 6.64 2.27 -7.56
N CYS A 113 7.74 2.05 -6.85
CA CYS A 113 8.98 2.74 -7.14
C CYS A 113 9.66 2.13 -8.37
N ASP A 114 10.21 2.99 -9.23
CA ASP A 114 11.15 2.54 -10.25
C ASP A 114 12.53 2.17 -9.63
N PRO A 115 13.46 1.57 -10.38
CA PRO A 115 14.76 1.15 -9.84
C PRO A 115 15.64 2.28 -9.29
N SER A 116 15.31 3.55 -9.55
CA SER A 116 15.98 4.72 -8.97
C SER A 116 15.31 5.23 -7.69
N GLY A 117 14.28 4.53 -7.20
CA GLY A 117 13.56 4.87 -5.96
C GLY A 117 12.43 5.89 -6.15
N ARG A 118 12.10 6.28 -7.39
CA ARG A 118 11.07 7.30 -7.64
C ARG A 118 9.70 6.64 -7.67
N LEU A 119 8.76 7.16 -6.89
CA LEU A 119 7.40 6.62 -6.84
C LEU A 119 6.64 6.99 -8.11
N TRP A 120 6.00 6.01 -8.74
CA TRP A 120 4.98 6.18 -9.77
C TRP A 120 3.67 5.62 -9.26
N ALA A 121 2.58 6.38 -9.37
CA ALA A 121 1.24 5.93 -8.97
C ALA A 121 0.19 6.30 -10.01
N GLY A 122 -0.75 5.39 -10.26
CA GLY A 122 -1.86 5.58 -11.18
C GLY A 122 -3.09 6.15 -10.50
N ILE A 123 -3.82 7.01 -11.22
CA ILE A 123 -5.04 7.66 -10.76
C ILE A 123 -6.23 7.06 -11.52
N GLU A 124 -7.31 6.71 -10.83
CA GLU A 124 -8.55 6.21 -11.43
C GLU A 124 -9.75 7.09 -11.06
N HIS A 125 -10.80 7.05 -11.89
CA HIS A 125 -12.09 7.69 -11.59
C HIS A 125 -12.96 6.78 -10.70
N ILE A 126 -13.63 7.37 -9.71
CA ILE A 126 -14.51 6.63 -8.79
C ILE A 126 -15.90 6.35 -9.42
N LEU A 127 -16.36 7.16 -10.40
CA LEU A 127 -17.70 7.02 -10.99
C LEU A 127 -17.70 6.40 -12.40
N GLY A 128 -18.13 5.13 -12.49
CA GLY A 128 -19.05 4.58 -13.50
C GLY A 128 -18.69 4.56 -14.99
N ASN A 129 -17.61 5.20 -15.44
CA ASN A 129 -17.12 5.11 -16.82
C ASN A 129 -15.84 4.24 -16.86
N PRO A 130 -15.61 3.47 -17.92
CA PRO A 130 -14.80 2.25 -17.88
C PRO A 130 -13.40 2.57 -17.36
N SER A 131 -13.09 2.02 -16.18
CA SER A 131 -11.78 1.72 -15.62
C SER A 131 -10.61 2.14 -16.52
N GLY A 132 -10.35 3.44 -16.52
CA GLY A 132 -9.35 4.07 -17.36
C GLY A 132 -8.38 4.82 -16.46
N LEU A 133 -7.09 4.55 -16.65
CA LEU A 133 -6.03 5.33 -16.01
C LEU A 133 -6.20 6.81 -16.40
N TYR A 134 -6.52 7.64 -15.41
CA TYR A 134 -6.74 9.08 -15.59
C TYR A 134 -5.40 9.84 -15.66
N GLY A 135 -4.38 9.35 -14.95
CA GLY A 135 -3.06 9.96 -14.96
C GLY A 135 -2.05 9.20 -14.13
N TYR A 136 -0.83 9.75 -14.08
CA TYR A 136 0.23 9.26 -13.21
C TYR A 136 0.88 10.42 -12.47
N VAL A 137 1.25 10.18 -11.21
CA VAL A 137 2.10 11.09 -10.43
C VAL A 137 3.46 10.46 -10.24
N LYS A 138 4.50 11.30 -10.33
CA LYS A 138 5.88 10.93 -10.05
C LYS A 138 6.41 11.79 -8.90
N LEU A 139 6.88 11.16 -7.83
CA LEU A 139 7.59 11.82 -6.74
C LEU A 139 9.07 11.42 -6.77
N ASN A 140 9.95 12.40 -6.52
CA ASN A 140 11.39 12.20 -6.36
C ASN A 140 11.77 12.18 -4.88
#